data_AF-A0A6M9Q1X3-F1
#
_entry.id   AF-A0A6M9Q1X3-F1
#
_cell.length_a   1.000
_cell.length_b   1.000
_cell.length_c   1.000
_cell.angle_alpha   90.00
_cell.angle_beta   90.00
_cell.angle_gamma   90.00
#
_symmetry.space_group_name_H-M   'P 1'
#
loop_
_entity.id
_entity.type
_entity.pdbx_description
1 polymer ?
#
loop_
_entity_poly.entity_id
_entity_poly.type
_entity_poly.pdbx_seq_one_letter_code
_entity_poly.pdbx_strand_id
1 'polypeptide(L)'
;MHSASLLIVDDHPVYRDALHQFLTRKFFSSGSQVFSANSIKEGLGIVRSKKSNWIILLDLLIPDSEDQLYGIKEFKKLEDVVAIAAISGLEKESLEAECIEAGCSIFIPKSSDTSFIYHSLCELMGLSPAESELTQLTDRQKQILSHISNGDSNKMIAYSLNISEQTVKVHLGEIFKKIKVFNRTQAVIKAKENGWV
;
A
#
# COMPACT_ATOMS: atom_id res chain seq x y z
N MET A 1 0.79 -22.71 7.32
CA MET A 1 1.60 -22.06 6.28
C MET A 1 2.33 -20.91 6.94
N HIS A 2 3.65 -20.81 6.81
CA HIS A 2 4.39 -19.66 7.35
C HIS A 2 4.03 -18.41 6.54
N SER A 3 3.67 -17.32 7.22
CA SER A 3 3.46 -16.03 6.59
C SER A 3 4.74 -15.61 5.87
N ALA A 4 4.63 -15.04 4.66
CA ALA A 4 5.79 -14.53 3.93
C ALA A 4 6.51 -13.45 4.75
N SER A 5 7.83 -13.37 4.62
CA SER A 5 8.64 -12.28 5.18
C SER A 5 8.82 -11.18 4.16
N LEU A 6 8.93 -9.94 4.65
CA LEU A 6 9.18 -8.76 3.83
C LEU A 6 10.65 -8.36 3.93
N LEU A 7 11.29 -8.07 2.81
CA LEU A 7 12.62 -7.45 2.76
C LEU A 7 12.54 -6.09 2.07
N ILE A 8 12.97 -5.04 2.76
CA ILE A 8 13.09 -3.68 2.23
C ILE A 8 14.54 -3.49 1.77
N VAL A 9 14.75 -3.11 0.52
CA VAL A 9 16.08 -2.83 -0.04
C VAL A 9 16.10 -1.38 -0.51
N ASP A 10 16.78 -0.51 0.24
CA ASP A 10 16.87 0.94 -0.04
C ASP A 10 18.17 1.49 0.58
N ASP A 11 18.96 2.21 -0.20
CA ASP A 11 20.25 2.74 0.24
C ASP A 11 20.09 3.99 1.13
N HIS A 12 18.95 4.67 1.06
CA HIS A 12 18.62 5.87 1.81
C HIS A 12 18.27 5.55 3.28
N PRO A 13 19.17 5.82 4.26
CA PRO A 13 19.03 5.30 5.62
C PRO A 13 17.74 5.76 6.32
N VAL A 14 17.40 7.05 6.16
CA VAL A 14 16.22 7.65 6.82
C VAL A 14 14.92 7.03 6.30
N TYR A 15 14.82 6.78 5.00
CA TYR A 15 13.62 6.25 4.37
C TYR A 15 13.45 4.76 4.69
N ARG A 16 14.53 3.98 4.54
CA ARG A 16 14.58 2.57 4.92
C ARG A 16 14.17 2.35 6.36
N ASP A 17 14.73 3.12 7.30
CA ASP A 17 14.47 2.95 8.73
C ASP A 17 13.01 3.33 9.08
N ALA A 18 12.48 4.40 8.47
CA ALA A 18 11.09 4.81 8.65
C ALA A 18 10.10 3.75 8.14
N LEU A 19 10.32 3.24 6.92
CA LEU A 19 9.50 2.16 6.36
C LEU A 19 9.62 0.88 7.18
N HIS A 20 10.82 0.49 7.58
CA HIS A 20 11.04 -0.69 8.41
C HIS A 20 10.26 -0.62 9.71
N GLN A 21 10.32 0.50 10.45
CA GLN A 21 9.56 0.67 11.69
C GLN A 21 8.05 0.62 11.46
N PHE A 22 7.56 1.32 10.43
CA PHE A 22 6.13 1.36 10.11
C PHE A 22 5.58 -0.03 9.74
N LEU A 23 6.25 -0.72 8.82
CA LEU A 23 5.82 -2.02 8.30
C LEU A 23 5.97 -3.12 9.36
N THR A 24 7.04 -3.09 10.18
CA THR A 24 7.19 -4.02 11.32
C THR A 24 5.99 -3.94 12.26
N ARG A 25 5.53 -2.73 12.59
CA ARG A 25 4.35 -2.54 13.45
C ARG A 25 3.08 -3.08 12.82
N LYS A 26 2.86 -2.83 11.52
CA LYS A 26 1.65 -3.26 10.81
C LYS A 26 1.60 -4.79 10.64
N PHE A 27 2.72 -5.40 10.28
CA PHE A 27 2.84 -6.84 10.07
C PHE A 27 3.07 -7.66 11.35
N PHE A 28 3.21 -7.01 12.51
CA PHE A 28 3.33 -7.71 13.79
C PHE A 28 2.15 -8.68 14.03
N SER A 29 0.93 -8.26 13.68
CA SER A 29 -0.28 -9.07 13.88
C SER A 29 -0.38 -10.27 12.93
N SER A 30 0.20 -10.21 11.73
CA SER A 30 0.21 -11.31 10.76
C SER A 30 1.36 -12.30 10.98
N GLY A 31 2.26 -11.99 11.92
CA GLY A 31 3.47 -12.79 12.19
C GLY A 31 4.52 -12.71 11.08
N SER A 32 4.35 -11.82 10.11
CA SER A 32 5.32 -11.58 9.04
C SER A 32 6.50 -10.78 9.57
N GLN A 33 7.71 -11.29 9.36
CA GLN A 33 8.93 -10.60 9.74
C GLN A 33 9.32 -9.59 8.67
N VAL A 34 9.81 -8.43 9.10
CA VAL A 34 10.30 -7.37 8.21
C VAL A 34 11.82 -7.26 8.38
N PHE A 35 12.53 -7.26 7.27
CA PHE A 35 13.98 -7.12 7.20
C PHE A 35 14.32 -5.89 6.35
N SER A 36 15.53 -5.39 6.52
CA SER A 36 16.04 -4.26 5.75
C SER A 36 17.47 -4.52 5.29
N ALA A 37 17.80 -4.00 4.11
CA ALA A 37 19.12 -4.02 3.49
C ALA A 37 19.39 -2.66 2.85
N ASN A 38 20.66 -2.23 2.87
CA ASN A 38 21.14 -1.00 2.25
C ASN A 38 21.60 -1.18 0.80
N SER A 39 21.64 -2.41 0.32
CA SER A 39 22.19 -2.77 -0.98
C SER A 39 21.53 -4.05 -1.49
N ILE A 40 21.55 -4.24 -2.80
CA ILE A 40 21.02 -5.46 -3.45
C ILE A 40 21.85 -6.66 -2.98
N LYS A 41 23.18 -6.48 -2.87
CA LYS A 41 24.09 -7.52 -2.39
C LYS A 41 23.75 -7.99 -0.97
N GLU A 42 23.50 -7.07 -0.04
CA GLU A 42 23.08 -7.41 1.33
C GLU A 42 21.72 -8.11 1.32
N GLY A 43 20.76 -7.60 0.54
CA GLY A 43 19.43 -8.19 0.43
C GLY A 43 19.45 -9.64 -0.09
N LEU A 44 20.24 -9.92 -1.12
CA LEU A 44 20.45 -11.29 -1.62
C LEU A 44 21.07 -12.20 -0.56
N GLY A 45 21.97 -11.68 0.28
CA GLY A 45 22.54 -12.40 1.42
C GLY A 45 21.49 -12.77 2.48
N ILE A 46 20.56 -11.86 2.78
CA ILE A 46 19.46 -12.12 3.73
C ILE A 46 18.54 -13.22 3.19
N VAL A 47 18.11 -13.11 1.92
CA VAL A 47 17.21 -14.10 1.30
C VAL A 47 17.85 -15.49 1.30
N ARG A 48 19.14 -15.60 0.94
CA ARG A 48 19.85 -16.88 0.89
C ARG A 48 20.14 -17.51 2.26
N SER A 49 20.25 -16.71 3.31
CA SER A 49 20.62 -17.20 4.65
C SER A 49 19.43 -17.64 5.50
N LYS A 50 18.20 -17.33 5.09
CA LYS A 50 16.99 -17.53 5.88
C LYS A 50 15.92 -18.24 5.04
N LYS A 51 15.42 -19.36 5.57
CA LYS A 51 14.34 -20.12 4.93
C LYS A 51 12.99 -19.43 5.18
N SER A 52 12.51 -18.70 4.20
CA SER A 52 11.20 -18.03 4.21
C SER A 52 10.73 -17.83 2.77
N ASN A 53 9.43 -17.69 2.58
CA ASN A 53 8.90 -17.05 1.37
C ASN A 53 9.14 -15.54 1.50
N TRP A 54 9.57 -14.89 0.41
CA TRP A 54 9.97 -13.50 0.42
C TRP A 54 9.10 -12.63 -0.46
N ILE A 55 8.73 -11.47 0.07
CA ILE A 55 8.27 -10.32 -0.69
C ILE A 55 9.38 -9.27 -0.60
N ILE A 56 9.79 -8.73 -1.74
CA ILE A 56 10.85 -7.73 -1.81
C ILE A 56 10.22 -6.37 -2.10
N LEU A 57 10.46 -5.37 -1.25
CA LEU A 57 10.22 -3.96 -1.56
C LEU A 57 11.57 -3.35 -1.97
N LEU A 58 11.75 -3.09 -3.25
CA LEU A 58 13.03 -2.73 -3.86
C LEU A 58 13.03 -1.29 -4.37
N ASP A 59 13.89 -0.45 -3.83
CA ASP A 59 14.22 0.82 -4.46
C ASP A 59 14.98 0.60 -5.77
N LEU A 60 14.61 1.33 -6.82
CA LEU A 60 15.26 1.24 -8.13
C LEU A 60 16.51 2.11 -8.23
N LEU A 61 16.70 3.06 -7.31
CA LEU A 61 17.84 3.96 -7.29
C LEU A 61 18.91 3.52 -6.28
N ILE A 62 19.44 2.30 -6.47
CA ILE A 62 20.53 1.78 -5.63
C ILE A 62 21.86 1.87 -6.40
N PRO A 63 22.94 2.41 -5.80
CA PRO A 63 24.24 2.58 -6.45
C PRO A 63 25.00 1.27 -6.77
N ASP A 64 24.47 0.12 -6.37
CA ASP A 64 25.04 -1.22 -6.60
C ASP A 64 25.18 -1.59 -8.09
N SER A 65 24.41 -0.95 -8.97
CA SER A 65 24.37 -1.24 -10.40
C SER A 65 23.97 -0.01 -11.20
N GLU A 66 24.54 0.14 -12.41
CA GLU A 66 24.11 1.16 -13.38
C GLU A 66 22.75 0.79 -14.03
N ASP A 67 22.39 -0.50 -14.05
CA ASP A 67 21.08 -0.99 -14.50
C ASP A 67 20.08 -0.94 -13.33
N GLN A 68 19.09 -0.04 -13.43
CA GLN A 68 18.02 0.16 -12.45
C GLN A 68 17.14 -1.09 -12.24
N LEU A 69 17.08 -1.99 -13.23
CA LEU A 69 16.28 -3.21 -13.16
C LEU A 69 17.09 -4.40 -12.64
N TYR A 70 18.39 -4.22 -12.37
CA TYR A 70 19.29 -5.28 -11.92
C TYR A 70 18.75 -6.01 -10.69
N GLY A 71 18.29 -5.27 -9.67
CA GLY A 71 17.75 -5.87 -8.45
C GLY A 71 16.53 -6.75 -8.73
N ILE A 72 15.60 -6.30 -9.59
CA ILE A 72 14.42 -7.08 -9.97
C ILE A 72 14.85 -8.40 -10.62
N LYS A 73 15.76 -8.34 -11.59
CA LYS A 73 16.28 -9.51 -12.32
C LYS A 73 16.99 -10.49 -11.39
N GLU A 74 17.77 -10.02 -10.41
CA GLU A 74 18.50 -10.89 -9.48
C GLU A 74 17.57 -11.55 -8.45
N PHE A 75 16.65 -10.79 -7.84
CA PHE A 75 15.70 -11.38 -6.90
C PHE A 75 14.74 -12.35 -7.59
N LYS A 76 14.34 -12.09 -8.84
CA LYS A 76 13.43 -12.96 -9.59
C LYS A 76 14.01 -14.35 -9.88
N LYS A 77 15.34 -14.49 -9.89
CA LYS A 77 16.03 -15.78 -10.07
C LYS A 77 15.93 -16.69 -8.84
N LEU A 78 15.51 -16.18 -7.69
CA LEU A 78 15.44 -16.94 -6.44
C LEU A 78 14.03 -17.52 -6.28
N GLU A 79 13.92 -18.85 -6.17
CA GLU A 79 12.63 -19.56 -6.07
C GLU A 79 11.82 -19.16 -4.82
N ASP A 80 12.50 -18.83 -3.73
CA ASP A 80 11.87 -18.40 -2.48
C ASP A 80 11.33 -16.95 -2.54
N VAL A 81 11.62 -16.20 -3.60
CA VAL A 81 11.06 -14.85 -3.83
C VAL A 81 9.74 -14.96 -4.57
N VAL A 82 8.66 -14.73 -3.83
CA VAL A 82 7.28 -14.90 -4.33
C VAL A 82 6.82 -13.68 -5.13
N ALA A 83 7.18 -12.48 -4.67
CA ALA A 83 6.80 -11.23 -5.31
C ALA A 83 7.84 -10.13 -5.10
N ILE A 84 7.87 -9.18 -6.05
CA ILE A 84 8.74 -8.01 -6.01
C ILE A 84 7.85 -6.79 -6.20
N ALA A 85 7.93 -5.83 -5.28
CA ALA A 85 7.36 -4.50 -5.38
C ALA A 85 8.50 -3.52 -5.62
N ALA A 86 8.54 -2.91 -6.81
CA ALA A 86 9.49 -1.86 -7.13
C ALA A 86 9.00 -0.52 -6.56
N ILE A 87 9.88 0.28 -5.98
CA ILE A 87 9.59 1.63 -5.53
C ILE A 87 10.54 2.63 -6.17
N SER A 88 10.01 3.72 -6.73
CA SER A 88 10.84 4.73 -7.41
C SER A 88 10.23 6.13 -7.33
N GLY A 89 11.10 7.14 -7.20
CA GLY A 89 10.71 8.55 -7.31
C GLY A 89 10.81 9.11 -8.73
N LEU A 90 11.23 8.30 -9.70
CA LEU A 90 11.36 8.74 -11.09
C LEU A 90 10.02 8.62 -11.82
N GLU A 91 9.51 9.75 -12.29
CA GLU A 91 8.34 9.83 -13.15
C GLU A 91 8.78 9.71 -14.62
N LYS A 92 9.25 8.52 -15.02
CA LYS A 92 9.46 8.19 -16.43
C LYS A 92 8.33 7.28 -16.89
N GLU A 93 7.64 7.70 -17.95
CA GLU A 93 6.44 7.03 -18.47
C GLU A 93 6.65 5.54 -18.83
N SER A 94 7.88 5.13 -19.17
CA SER A 94 8.21 3.75 -19.50
C SER A 94 8.70 2.89 -18.32
N LEU A 95 9.08 3.49 -17.19
CA LEU A 95 9.79 2.76 -16.13
C LEU A 95 8.91 1.70 -15.44
N GLU A 96 7.63 2.00 -15.25
CA GLU A 96 6.67 1.04 -14.70
C GLU A 96 6.56 -0.20 -15.60
N ALA A 97 6.34 -0.01 -16.90
CA ALA A 97 6.27 -1.11 -17.86
C ALA A 97 7.57 -1.94 -17.88
N GLU A 98 8.73 -1.25 -17.92
CA GLU A 98 10.05 -1.88 -17.86
C GLU A 98 10.23 -2.74 -16.59
N CYS A 99 9.73 -2.29 -15.43
CA CYS A 99 9.78 -3.06 -14.18
C CYS A 99 8.92 -4.32 -14.25
N ILE A 100 7.69 -4.20 -14.74
CA ILE A 100 6.76 -5.33 -14.88
C ILE A 100 7.35 -6.38 -15.84
N GLU A 101 7.87 -5.95 -17.00
CA GLU A 101 8.55 -6.82 -17.96
C GLU A 101 9.77 -7.54 -17.37
N ALA A 102 10.52 -6.86 -16.49
CA ALA A 102 11.65 -7.46 -15.78
C ALA A 102 11.25 -8.48 -14.70
N GLY A 103 9.95 -8.63 -14.41
CA GLY A 103 9.42 -9.62 -13.46
C GLY A 103 8.97 -9.03 -12.12
N CYS A 104 8.83 -7.71 -12.03
CA CYS A 104 8.20 -7.04 -10.91
C CYS A 104 6.70 -7.37 -10.85
N SER A 105 6.16 -7.54 -9.65
CA SER A 105 4.73 -7.79 -9.43
C SER A 105 3.92 -6.49 -9.37
N ILE A 106 4.50 -5.41 -8.84
CA ILE A 106 3.86 -4.10 -8.74
C ILE A 106 4.88 -2.97 -8.71
N PHE A 107 4.57 -1.85 -9.34
CA PHE A 107 5.34 -0.62 -9.24
C PHE A 107 4.65 0.36 -8.28
N ILE A 108 5.42 1.00 -7.41
CA ILE A 108 4.93 1.95 -6.41
C ILE A 108 5.71 3.27 -6.54
N PRO A 109 5.05 4.40 -6.81
CA PRO A 109 5.70 5.71 -6.74
C PRO A 109 6.19 6.02 -5.32
N LYS A 110 7.43 6.50 -5.13
CA LYS A 110 7.95 6.95 -3.81
C LYS A 110 7.16 8.14 -3.23
N SER A 111 6.40 8.85 -4.06
CA SER A 111 5.45 9.90 -3.66
C SER A 111 4.18 9.35 -3.00
N SER A 112 3.93 8.03 -3.11
CA SER A 112 2.81 7.36 -2.45
C SER A 112 2.96 7.43 -0.94
N ASP A 113 1.83 7.52 -0.23
CA ASP A 113 1.87 7.46 1.23
C ASP A 113 2.14 6.04 1.74
N THR A 114 2.53 5.95 3.02
CA THR A 114 2.87 4.67 3.65
C THR A 114 1.68 3.72 3.74
N SER A 115 0.43 4.22 3.73
CA SER A 115 -0.75 3.37 3.70
C SER A 115 -0.87 2.68 2.36
N PHE A 116 -0.71 3.39 1.24
CA PHE A 116 -0.72 2.79 -0.09
C PHE A 116 0.33 1.68 -0.20
N ILE A 117 1.58 1.96 0.21
CA ILE A 117 2.66 0.96 0.26
C ILE A 117 2.24 -0.28 1.04
N TYR A 118 1.67 -0.11 2.24
CA TYR A 118 1.22 -1.22 3.07
C TYR A 118 0.11 -2.05 2.41
N HIS A 119 -0.87 -1.41 1.77
CA HIS A 119 -1.98 -2.11 1.12
C HIS A 119 -1.49 -2.90 -0.09
N SER A 120 -0.64 -2.31 -0.93
CA SER A 120 0.01 -3.01 -2.05
C SER A 120 0.79 -4.24 -1.58
N LEU A 121 1.52 -4.13 -0.47
CA LEU A 121 2.24 -5.27 0.11
C LEU A 121 1.29 -6.33 0.68
N CYS A 122 0.19 -5.93 1.31
CA CYS A 122 -0.81 -6.90 1.80
C CYS A 122 -1.40 -7.73 0.66
N GLU A 123 -1.71 -7.11 -0.48
CA GLU A 123 -2.21 -7.80 -1.67
C GLU A 123 -1.22 -8.88 -2.15
N LEU A 124 0.07 -8.53 -2.27
CA LEU A 124 1.11 -9.48 -2.64
C LEU A 124 1.28 -10.62 -1.62
N MET A 125 1.06 -10.33 -0.33
CA MET A 125 1.15 -11.31 0.76
C MET A 125 -0.11 -12.17 0.89
N GLY A 126 -1.17 -11.92 0.09
CA GLY A 126 -2.47 -12.56 0.27
C GLY A 126 -3.13 -12.22 1.60
N LEU A 127 -2.76 -11.10 2.20
CA LEU A 127 -3.31 -10.60 3.46
C LEU A 127 -4.46 -9.64 3.16
N SER A 128 -5.53 -9.72 3.94
CA SER A 128 -6.49 -8.61 4.00
C SER A 128 -5.85 -7.52 4.87
N PRO A 129 -5.62 -6.30 4.35
CA PRO A 129 -5.06 -5.23 5.14
C PRO A 129 -5.98 -4.96 6.34
N ALA A 130 -5.51 -5.35 7.53
CA ALA A 130 -6.11 -4.90 8.77
C ALA A 130 -5.88 -3.39 8.85
N GLU A 131 -6.98 -2.64 8.66
CA GLU A 131 -7.09 -1.18 8.52
C GLU A 131 -7.00 -0.59 7.10
N SER A 132 -8.03 -0.90 6.29
CA SER A 132 -8.54 -0.01 5.22
C SER A 132 -8.83 1.39 5.78
N GLU A 133 -8.69 2.49 5.01
CA GLU A 133 -9.17 3.82 5.46
C GLU A 133 -10.68 3.80 5.83
N LEU A 134 -11.44 2.81 5.34
CA LEU A 134 -12.77 2.47 5.83
C LEU A 134 -12.83 2.12 7.32
N THR A 135 -11.80 1.55 7.93
CA THR A 135 -11.81 1.23 9.38
C THR A 135 -11.67 2.48 10.24
N GLN A 136 -11.18 3.60 9.69
CA GLN A 136 -11.26 4.89 10.36
C GLN A 136 -12.69 5.45 10.36
N LEU A 137 -13.52 5.04 9.41
CA LEU A 137 -14.93 5.39 9.38
C LEU A 137 -15.72 4.51 10.36
N THR A 138 -16.59 5.14 11.14
CA THR A 138 -17.58 4.39 11.94
C THR A 138 -18.56 3.70 11.01
N ASP A 139 -19.26 2.66 11.47
CA ASP A 139 -20.26 1.96 10.63
C ASP A 139 -21.34 2.91 10.10
N ARG A 140 -21.66 3.95 10.89
CA ARG A 140 -22.55 5.02 10.46
C ARG A 140 -21.99 5.85 9.31
N GLN A 141 -20.70 6.19 9.38
CA GLN A 141 -20.01 6.92 8.32
C GLN A 141 -19.88 6.08 7.04
N LYS A 142 -19.69 4.76 7.15
CA LYS A 142 -19.71 3.84 6.00
C LYS A 142 -21.07 3.77 5.32
N GLN A 143 -22.16 3.69 6.09
CA GLN A 143 -23.53 3.75 5.55
C GLN A 143 -23.76 5.04 4.75
N ILE A 144 -23.34 6.19 5.30
CA ILE A 144 -23.44 7.48 4.61
C ILE A 144 -22.57 7.50 3.34
N LEU A 145 -21.35 6.95 3.39
CA LEU A 145 -20.47 6.84 2.23
C LEU A 145 -21.09 6.00 1.09
N SER A 146 -21.76 4.88 1.43
CA SER A 146 -22.49 4.06 0.46
C SER A 146 -23.64 4.81 -0.21
N HIS A 147 -24.45 5.52 0.58
CA HIS A 147 -25.53 6.35 0.03
C HIS A 147 -25.01 7.46 -0.89
N ILE A 148 -23.90 8.13 -0.56
CA ILE A 148 -23.40 9.19 -1.43
C ILE A 148 -22.90 8.64 -2.77
N SER A 149 -22.34 7.44 -2.79
CA SER A 149 -21.88 6.73 -3.98
C SER A 149 -23.02 6.26 -4.88
N ASN A 150 -24.20 6.01 -4.30
CA ASN A 150 -25.45 5.75 -5.03
C ASN A 150 -26.12 7.02 -5.57
N GLY A 151 -25.57 8.21 -5.28
CA GLY A 151 -26.13 9.49 -5.71
C GLY A 151 -27.21 10.09 -4.80
N ASP A 152 -27.43 9.52 -3.61
CA ASP A 152 -28.49 9.97 -2.71
C ASP A 152 -28.25 11.38 -2.16
N SER A 153 -29.27 12.24 -2.18
CA SER A 153 -29.20 13.57 -1.57
C SER A 153 -29.13 13.49 -0.04
N ASN A 154 -28.65 14.55 0.64
CA ASN A 154 -28.60 14.58 2.11
C ASN A 154 -29.98 14.33 2.75
N LYS A 155 -31.06 14.76 2.10
CA LYS A 155 -32.44 14.51 2.52
C LYS A 155 -32.81 13.03 2.44
N MET A 156 -32.42 12.34 1.37
CA MET A 156 -32.63 10.89 1.21
C MET A 156 -31.82 10.11 2.24
N ILE A 157 -30.56 10.49 2.46
CA ILE A 157 -29.69 9.87 3.48
C ILE A 157 -30.31 10.03 4.87
N ALA A 158 -30.76 11.23 5.21
CA ALA A 158 -31.42 11.54 6.47
C ALA A 158 -32.65 10.67 6.71
N TYR A 159 -33.50 10.52 5.68
CA TYR A 159 -34.68 9.66 5.72
C TYR A 159 -34.31 8.18 5.89
N SER A 160 -33.46 7.64 5.02
CA SER A 160 -33.05 6.21 5.03
C SER A 160 -32.38 5.80 6.34
N LEU A 161 -31.62 6.71 6.93
CA LEU A 161 -30.87 6.45 8.14
C LEU A 161 -31.61 6.90 9.42
N ASN A 162 -32.78 7.52 9.32
CA ASN A 162 -33.54 8.08 10.45
C ASN A 162 -32.73 9.06 11.33
N ILE A 163 -32.09 10.03 10.68
CA ILE A 163 -31.33 11.14 11.33
C ILE A 163 -31.69 12.48 10.67
N SER A 164 -31.25 13.60 11.26
CA SER A 164 -31.44 14.92 10.66
C SER A 164 -30.48 15.17 9.48
N GLU A 165 -30.88 15.99 8.52
CA GLU A 165 -29.99 16.45 7.43
C GLU A 165 -28.74 17.19 7.96
N GLN A 166 -28.87 17.87 9.10
CA GLN A 166 -27.74 18.53 9.75
C GLN A 166 -26.73 17.50 10.29
N THR A 167 -27.21 16.39 10.87
CA THR A 167 -26.36 15.27 11.30
C THR A 167 -25.62 14.65 10.11
N VAL A 168 -26.28 14.52 8.95
CA VAL A 168 -25.63 14.05 7.72
C VAL A 168 -24.49 14.99 7.31
N LYS A 169 -24.70 16.31 7.34
CA LYS A 169 -23.65 17.29 7.01
C LYS A 169 -22.44 17.20 7.94
N VAL A 170 -22.66 17.01 9.24
CA VAL A 170 -21.59 16.80 10.23
C VAL A 170 -20.79 15.56 9.89
N HIS A 171 -21.45 14.42 9.67
CA HIS A 171 -20.77 13.18 9.30
C HIS A 171 -20.03 13.29 7.97
N LEU A 172 -20.59 13.96 6.95
CA LEU A 172 -19.89 14.20 5.69
C LEU A 172 -18.60 14.99 5.91
N GLY A 173 -18.62 16.02 6.75
CA GLY A 173 -17.40 16.76 7.10
C GLY A 173 -16.34 15.90 7.78
N GLU A 174 -16.74 15.00 8.68
CA GLU A 174 -15.81 14.04 9.32
C GLU A 174 -15.28 13.00 8.34
N ILE A 175 -16.15 12.45 7.49
CA ILE A 175 -15.77 11.50 6.44
C ILE A 175 -14.72 12.15 5.54
N PHE A 176 -15.00 13.36 5.04
CA PHE A 176 -14.11 14.08 4.15
C PHE A 176 -12.74 14.34 4.78
N LYS A 177 -12.71 14.70 6.07
CA LYS A 177 -11.44 14.81 6.82
C LYS A 177 -10.70 13.49 6.93
N LYS A 178 -11.39 12.40 7.30
CA LYS A 178 -10.78 11.07 7.51
C LYS A 178 -10.22 10.48 6.22
N ILE A 179 -10.97 10.59 5.12
CA ILE A 179 -10.56 10.07 3.80
C ILE A 179 -9.79 11.11 2.97
N LYS A 180 -9.46 12.28 3.55
CA LYS A 180 -8.66 13.36 2.96
C LYS A 180 -9.17 13.87 1.61
N VAL A 181 -10.46 14.18 1.53
CA VAL A 181 -11.10 14.78 0.34
C VAL A 181 -11.80 16.09 0.71
N PHE A 182 -12.07 16.95 -0.27
CA PHE A 182 -12.65 18.27 -0.03
C PHE A 182 -14.14 18.34 -0.35
N ASN A 183 -14.64 17.44 -1.18
CA ASN A 183 -16.04 17.47 -1.61
C ASN A 183 -16.60 16.07 -1.87
N ARG A 184 -17.93 16.04 -2.01
CA ARG A 184 -18.70 14.81 -2.25
C ARG A 184 -18.23 14.05 -3.49
N THR A 185 -17.96 14.75 -4.59
CA THR A 185 -17.55 14.11 -5.85
C THR A 185 -16.22 13.38 -5.67
N GLN A 186 -15.25 14.03 -5.02
CA GLN A 186 -13.97 13.40 -4.66
C GLN A 186 -14.15 12.22 -3.71
N ALA A 187 -15.07 12.31 -2.74
CA ALA A 187 -15.38 11.18 -1.85
C ALA A 187 -15.91 9.96 -2.62
N VAL A 188 -16.79 10.18 -3.61
CA VAL A 188 -17.34 9.10 -4.45
C VAL A 188 -16.28 8.49 -5.35
N ILE A 189 -15.47 9.32 -6.02
CA ILE A 189 -14.37 8.86 -6.87
C ILE A 189 -13.40 8.01 -6.04
N LYS A 190 -12.93 8.56 -4.92
CA LYS A 190 -12.00 7.86 -4.03
C LYS A 190 -12.57 6.55 -3.51
N ALA A 191 -13.85 6.53 -3.12
CA ALA A 191 -14.49 5.31 -2.66
C ALA A 191 -14.56 4.22 -3.74
N LYS A 192 -14.79 4.59 -5.01
CA LYS A 192 -14.77 3.64 -6.13
C LYS A 192 -13.36 3.14 -6.45
N GLU A 193 -12.38 4.04 -6.50
CA GLU A 193 -10.96 3.71 -6.77
C GLU A 193 -10.40 2.74 -5.73
N ASN A 194 -10.81 2.89 -4.47
CA ASN A 194 -10.38 2.04 -3.36
C ASN A 194 -11.30 0.83 -3.13
N GLY A 195 -12.30 0.59 -3.98
CA GLY A 195 -13.22 -0.54 -3.88
C GLY A 195 -14.06 -0.58 -2.60
N TRP A 196 -14.36 0.60 -2.02
CA TRP A 196 -15.16 0.70 -0.78
C TRP A 196 -16.65 0.55 -1.01
N VAL A 197 -17.11 0.80 -2.25
CA VAL A 197 -18.50 0.90 -2.71
C VAL A 197 -18.61 0.56 -4.19
#